data_AF-A0A935KPS3-F1
#
_entry.id   AF-A0A935KPS3-F1
#
_cell.length_a   1.000
_cell.length_b   1.000
_cell.length_c   1.000
_cell.angle_alpha   90.00
_cell.angle_beta   90.00
_cell.angle_gamma   90.00
#
_symmetry.space_group_name_H-M   'P 1'
#
loop_
_entity.id
_entity.type
_entity.pdbx_description
1 polymer ?
#
loop_
_entity_poly.entity_id
_entity_poly.type
_entity_poly.pdbx_seq_one_letter_code
_entity_poly.pdbx_strand_id
1 'polypeptide(L)'
;MLLIAGILLLSAWNSLGLYRQSQAQAYYRWGLDTPAYLDKFAADRVIIGRWLRDRLPPDTLLAVGGAGSIAYASRLPVLDAFGLNDAWIAHHAPVSGTRPGHAKAAPLEYVLQRRADLICHIGQHQDEPYRPAADEEQSWRARGYHWICLDPSGGLRPRFYCCLKRLDRALGPFPAELGS
;
A
#
# COMPACT_ATOMS: atom_id res chain seq x y z
N MET A 1 15.25 -4.35 -45.62
CA MET A 1 14.02 -4.44 -44.79
C MET A 1 14.19 -5.35 -43.57
N LEU A 2 14.73 -6.58 -43.70
CA LEU A 2 14.93 -7.49 -42.56
C LEU A 2 15.84 -6.95 -41.44
N LEU A 3 16.92 -6.23 -41.80
CA LEU A 3 17.82 -5.63 -40.80
C LEU A 3 17.13 -4.55 -39.95
N ILE A 4 16.32 -3.70 -40.58
CA ILE A 4 15.56 -2.64 -39.91
C ILE A 4 14.50 -3.26 -38.99
N ALA A 5 13.78 -4.28 -39.46
CA ALA A 5 12.83 -5.01 -38.63
C ALA A 5 13.50 -5.66 -37.40
N GLY A 6 14.68 -6.26 -37.58
CA GLY A 6 15.47 -6.83 -36.49
C GLY A 6 15.88 -5.79 -35.44
N ILE A 7 16.37 -4.63 -35.86
CA ILE A 7 16.76 -3.53 -34.96
C ILE A 7 15.54 -3.00 -34.19
N LEU A 8 14.38 -2.84 -34.84
CA LEU A 8 13.16 -2.39 -34.18
C LEU A 8 12.66 -3.40 -33.14
N LEU A 9 12.72 -4.71 -33.44
CA LEU A 9 12.36 -5.76 -32.48
C LEU A 9 13.30 -5.78 -31.27
N LEU A 10 14.62 -5.67 -31.49
CA LEU A 10 15.62 -5.58 -30.43
C LEU A 10 15.41 -4.33 -29.56
N SER A 11 15.12 -3.18 -30.18
CA SER A 11 14.84 -1.94 -29.48
C SER A 11 13.57 -2.03 -28.64
N ALA A 12 12.49 -2.60 -29.19
CA ALA A 12 11.24 -2.81 -28.47
C ALA A 12 11.42 -3.78 -27.29
N TRP A 13 12.15 -4.88 -27.48
CA TRP A 13 12.49 -5.83 -26.42
C TRP A 13 13.31 -5.17 -25.31
N ASN A 14 14.36 -4.44 -25.66
CA ASN A 14 15.18 -3.70 -24.71
C ASN A 14 14.36 -2.66 -23.93
N SER A 15 13.48 -1.92 -24.63
CA SER A 15 12.60 -0.92 -24.02
C SER A 15 11.63 -1.56 -23.03
N LEU A 16 11.03 -2.71 -23.37
CA LEU A 16 10.14 -3.44 -22.48
C LEU A 16 10.88 -3.98 -21.24
N GLY A 17 12.12 -4.46 -21.42
CA GLY A 17 12.98 -4.91 -20.33
C GLY A 17 13.32 -3.78 -19.36
N LEU A 18 13.75 -2.63 -19.89
CA LEU A 18 14.05 -1.43 -19.10
C LEU A 18 12.81 -0.90 -18.38
N TYR A 19 11.64 -0.90 -19.04
CA TYR A 19 10.38 -0.51 -18.42
C TYR A 19 10.05 -1.38 -17.21
N ARG A 20 10.08 -2.72 -17.38
CA ARG A 20 9.84 -3.67 -16.28
C ARG A 20 10.84 -3.49 -15.13
N GLN A 21 12.13 -3.30 -15.45
CA GLN A 21 13.14 -3.04 -14.43
C GLN A 21 12.89 -1.72 -13.71
N SER A 22 12.46 -0.68 -14.43
CA SER A 22 12.13 0.61 -13.83
C SER A 22 10.86 0.59 -12.99
N GLN A 23 9.98 -0.40 -13.15
CA GLN A 23 8.84 -0.61 -12.27
C GLN A 23 9.21 -1.35 -10.98
N ALA A 24 10.44 -1.88 -10.86
CA ALA A 24 10.96 -2.37 -9.60
C ALA A 24 11.41 -1.20 -8.72
N GLN A 25 11.40 -1.42 -7.41
CA GLN A 25 11.87 -0.41 -6.46
C GLN A 25 13.36 -0.14 -6.69
N ALA A 26 13.68 1.05 -7.18
CA ALA A 26 15.03 1.43 -7.61
C ALA A 26 15.76 2.35 -6.61
N TYR A 27 15.19 2.55 -5.41
CA TYR A 27 15.73 3.43 -4.37
C TYR A 27 17.22 3.20 -4.11
N TYR A 28 17.67 1.94 -4.09
CA TYR A 28 19.06 1.57 -3.80
C TYR A 28 20.10 2.13 -4.78
N ARG A 29 19.70 2.56 -5.98
CA ARG A 29 20.63 3.05 -7.01
C ARG A 29 20.80 4.57 -7.01
N TRP A 30 19.74 5.32 -6.70
CA TRP A 30 19.71 6.78 -6.88
C TRP A 30 19.12 7.56 -5.71
N GLY A 31 18.73 6.88 -4.62
CA GLY A 31 18.09 7.54 -3.47
C GLY A 31 16.66 8.03 -3.74
N LEU A 32 16.08 7.70 -4.89
CA LEU A 32 14.72 8.06 -5.28
C LEU A 32 14.04 6.86 -5.96
N ASP A 33 12.72 6.77 -5.78
CA ASP A 33 11.93 5.84 -6.59
C ASP A 33 11.85 6.33 -8.03
N THR A 34 11.85 5.39 -8.97
CA THR A 34 11.71 5.68 -10.40
C THR A 34 10.30 6.21 -10.71
N PRO A 35 10.15 7.09 -11.72
CA PRO A 35 8.83 7.52 -12.17
C PRO A 35 7.90 6.35 -12.54
N ALA A 36 8.43 5.31 -13.17
CA ALA A 36 7.65 4.13 -13.53
C ALA A 36 7.18 3.31 -12.31
N TYR A 37 7.98 3.22 -11.24
CA TYR A 37 7.54 2.61 -9.98
C TYR A 37 6.45 3.46 -9.32
N LEU A 38 6.63 4.78 -9.28
CA LEU A 38 5.65 5.70 -8.68
C LEU A 38 4.33 5.70 -9.44
N ASP A 39 4.37 5.67 -10.77
CA ASP A 39 3.18 5.56 -11.63
C ASP A 39 2.43 4.24 -11.36
N LYS A 40 3.16 3.13 -11.35
CA LYS A 40 2.60 1.82 -11.00
C LYS A 40 1.98 1.83 -9.60
N PHE A 41 2.72 2.29 -8.59
CA PHE A 41 2.24 2.36 -7.22
C PHE A 41 0.98 3.22 -7.12
N ALA A 42 0.95 4.36 -7.80
CA ALA A 42 -0.22 5.23 -7.85
C ALA A 42 -1.42 4.53 -8.48
N ALA A 43 -1.24 3.85 -9.61
CA ALA A 43 -2.28 3.10 -10.31
C ALA A 43 -2.88 1.98 -9.43
N ASP A 44 -2.04 1.18 -8.79
CA ASP A 44 -2.47 0.11 -7.88
C ASP A 44 -3.32 0.68 -6.73
N ARG A 45 -2.89 1.80 -6.14
CA ARG A 45 -3.61 2.48 -5.06
C ARG A 45 -4.92 3.12 -5.51
N VAL A 46 -5.04 3.54 -6.77
CA VAL A 46 -6.33 3.98 -7.34
C VAL A 46 -7.31 2.82 -7.46
N ILE A 47 -6.86 1.64 -7.91
CA ILE A 47 -7.70 0.44 -8.00
C ILE A 47 -8.22 0.06 -6.61
N ILE A 48 -7.32 -0.05 -5.64
CA ILE A 48 -7.66 -0.36 -4.25
C ILE A 48 -8.61 0.70 -3.67
N GLY A 49 -8.29 1.99 -3.85
CA GLY A 49 -9.09 3.08 -3.30
C GLY A 49 -10.53 3.07 -3.82
N ARG A 50 -10.73 2.89 -5.13
CA ARG A 50 -12.08 2.76 -5.71
C ARG A 50 -12.83 1.56 -5.14
N TRP A 51 -12.16 0.42 -5.02
CA TRP A 51 -12.76 -0.78 -4.44
C TRP A 51 -13.22 -0.56 -2.99
N LEU A 52 -12.41 0.14 -2.18
CA LEU A 52 -12.72 0.50 -0.80
C LEU A 52 -13.93 1.45 -0.72
N ARG A 53 -13.93 2.51 -1.55
CA ARG A 53 -15.02 3.49 -1.59
C ARG A 53 -16.38 2.85 -1.80
N ASP A 54 -16.43 1.86 -2.70
CA ASP A 54 -17.68 1.24 -3.11
C ASP A 54 -18.19 0.21 -2.06
N ARG A 55 -17.42 -0.08 -1.01
CA ARG A 55 -17.71 -1.15 -0.03
C ARG A 55 -17.68 -0.72 1.43
N LEU A 56 -16.92 0.32 1.77
CA LEU A 56 -16.70 0.70 3.16
C LEU A 56 -17.55 1.91 3.55
N PRO A 57 -17.93 2.01 4.83
CA PRO A 57 -18.52 3.23 5.38
C PRO A 57 -17.62 4.45 5.10
N PRO A 58 -18.20 5.62 4.75
CA PRO A 58 -17.44 6.81 4.37
C PRO A 58 -16.61 7.40 5.52
N ASP A 59 -16.89 7.02 6.77
CA ASP A 59 -16.16 7.40 7.98
C ASP A 59 -15.00 6.44 8.31
N THR A 60 -14.74 5.41 7.48
CA THR A 60 -13.66 4.45 7.71
C THR A 60 -12.30 5.12 7.64
N LEU A 61 -11.55 5.10 8.73
CA LEU A 61 -10.20 5.67 8.82
C LEU A 61 -9.13 4.66 8.36
N LEU A 62 -8.34 5.02 7.35
CA LEU A 62 -7.22 4.22 6.87
C LEU A 62 -5.88 4.78 7.38
N ALA A 63 -5.00 3.93 7.91
CA ALA A 63 -3.59 4.28 8.11
C ALA A 63 -2.74 3.74 6.96
N VAL A 64 -2.16 4.62 6.14
CA VAL A 64 -1.45 4.25 4.90
C VAL A 64 -0.09 4.96 4.79
N GLY A 65 0.87 4.35 4.12
CA GLY A 65 2.16 5.03 3.82
C GLY A 65 2.11 5.89 2.56
N GLY A 66 1.23 5.56 1.60
CA GLY A 66 1.07 6.29 0.34
C GLY A 66 -0.25 7.04 0.29
N ALA A 67 -0.37 8.14 1.05
CA ALA A 67 -1.66 8.82 1.24
C ALA A 67 -2.23 9.51 -0.01
N GLY A 68 -1.44 9.78 -1.05
CA GLY A 68 -1.91 10.51 -2.24
C GLY A 68 -3.02 9.80 -3.02
N SER A 69 -2.66 8.77 -3.78
CA SER A 69 -3.57 8.10 -4.73
C SER A 69 -4.69 7.31 -4.07
N ILE A 70 -4.42 6.61 -2.95
CA ILE A 70 -5.43 5.82 -2.25
C ILE A 70 -6.47 6.72 -1.58
N ALA A 71 -6.07 7.81 -0.91
CA ALA A 71 -7.02 8.75 -0.30
C ALA A 71 -7.85 9.46 -1.39
N TYR A 72 -7.21 9.87 -2.48
CA TYR A 72 -7.91 10.48 -3.61
C TYR A 72 -9.00 9.56 -4.19
N ALA A 73 -8.67 8.30 -4.42
CA ALA A 73 -9.59 7.35 -5.05
C ALA A 73 -10.67 6.84 -4.08
N SER A 74 -10.31 6.58 -2.81
CA SER A 74 -11.24 6.06 -1.81
C SER A 74 -12.22 7.10 -1.28
N ARG A 75 -11.81 8.37 -1.24
CA ARG A 75 -12.55 9.45 -0.55
C ARG A 75 -12.78 9.18 0.94
N LEU A 76 -12.02 8.24 1.52
CA LEU A 76 -12.05 7.92 2.94
C LEU A 76 -11.06 8.80 3.72
N PRO A 77 -11.30 9.03 5.02
CA PRO A 77 -10.32 9.61 5.93
C PRO A 77 -9.02 8.80 5.94
N VAL A 78 -7.88 9.48 5.89
CA VAL A 78 -6.56 8.85 5.87
C VAL A 78 -5.63 9.47 6.92
N LEU A 79 -4.98 8.60 7.69
CA LEU A 79 -3.77 8.88 8.46
C LEU A 79 -2.56 8.50 7.61
N ASP A 80 -1.75 9.50 7.26
CA ASP A 80 -0.48 9.29 6.55
C ASP A 80 0.62 8.88 7.53
N ALA A 81 0.96 7.60 7.49
CA ALA A 81 1.93 7.02 8.39
C ALA A 81 3.36 7.49 8.16
N PHE A 82 3.67 8.24 7.08
CA PHE A 82 4.99 8.83 6.87
C PHE A 82 5.07 10.33 7.18
N GLY A 83 3.95 10.93 7.60
CA GLY A 83 3.94 12.31 8.09
C GLY A 83 4.21 13.36 7.02
N LEU A 84 3.89 13.08 5.76
CA LEU A 84 3.92 14.07 4.69
C LEU A 84 2.73 15.02 4.78
N ASN A 85 1.58 14.53 5.28
CA ASN A 85 0.39 15.36 5.51
C ASN A 85 -0.20 15.28 6.94
N ASP A 86 0.34 14.43 7.82
CA ASP A 86 -0.03 14.41 9.25
C ASP A 86 0.89 15.33 10.05
N ALA A 87 0.34 16.43 10.57
CA ALA A 87 1.10 17.46 11.28
C ALA A 87 1.74 16.96 12.58
N TRP A 88 1.10 16.02 13.28
CA TRP A 88 1.66 15.48 14.51
C TRP A 88 2.90 14.64 14.18
N ILE A 89 2.81 13.74 13.20
CA ILE A 89 3.95 12.92 12.78
C ILE A 89 5.06 13.81 12.22
N ALA A 90 4.73 14.82 11.40
CA ALA A 90 5.69 15.76 10.84
C ALA A 90 6.54 16.48 11.91
N HIS A 91 5.95 16.82 13.06
CA HIS A 91 6.65 17.55 14.13
C HIS A 91 7.26 16.66 15.21
N HIS A 92 6.68 15.49 15.50
CA HIS A 92 7.05 14.69 16.67
C HIS A 92 7.77 13.39 16.33
N ALA A 93 7.56 12.81 15.13
CA ALA A 93 8.25 11.58 14.78
C ALA A 93 9.74 11.87 14.50
N PRO A 94 10.65 11.07 15.10
CA PRO A 94 12.07 11.21 14.85
C PRO A 94 12.38 10.84 13.39
N VAL A 95 13.43 11.46 12.85
CA VAL A 95 13.99 11.03 11.57
C VAL A 95 14.76 9.73 11.79
N SER A 96 14.36 8.67 11.09
CA SER A 96 14.96 7.33 11.19
C SER A 96 15.37 6.75 9.83
N GLY A 97 15.00 7.40 8.73
CA GLY A 97 15.31 6.96 7.37
C GLY A 97 16.05 8.02 6.55
N THR A 98 16.78 7.56 5.54
CA THR A 98 17.46 8.42 4.55
C THR A 98 16.66 8.55 3.24
N ARG A 99 15.58 7.78 3.09
CA ARG A 99 14.75 7.78 1.89
C ARG A 99 13.86 9.02 1.86
N PRO A 100 13.94 9.86 0.81
CA PRO A 100 13.04 11.00 0.64
C PRO A 100 11.57 10.58 0.75
N GLY A 101 10.80 11.36 1.51
CA GLY A 101 9.39 11.08 1.79
C GLY A 101 9.12 9.89 2.73
N HIS A 102 10.15 9.21 3.23
CA HIS A 102 10.05 8.05 4.13
C HIS A 102 11.05 8.14 5.29
N ALA A 103 11.54 9.35 5.57
CA ALA A 103 12.51 9.61 6.62
C ALA A 103 11.89 9.54 8.02
N LYS A 104 10.56 9.64 8.10
CA LYS A 104 9.76 9.54 9.32
C LYS A 104 8.71 8.44 9.15
N ALA A 105 8.30 7.86 10.27
CA ALA A 105 7.18 6.94 10.33
C ALA A 105 6.40 7.18 11.63
N ALA A 106 5.09 6.97 11.56
CA ALA A 106 4.22 6.98 12.71
C ALA A 106 4.68 5.91 13.71
N PRO A 107 4.89 6.26 14.99
CA PRO A 107 5.01 5.26 16.03
C PRO A 107 3.75 4.40 16.06
N LEU A 108 3.89 3.09 16.29
CA LEU A 108 2.76 2.17 16.35
C LEU A 108 1.68 2.66 17.31
N GLU A 109 2.08 3.14 18.49
CA GLU A 109 1.14 3.64 19.50
C GLU A 109 0.35 4.86 19.04
N TYR A 110 0.94 5.73 18.22
CA TYR A 110 0.18 6.83 17.61
C TYR A 110 -0.90 6.26 16.68
N VAL A 111 -0.57 5.31 15.81
CA VAL A 111 -1.55 4.69 14.90
C VAL A 111 -2.68 4.01 15.68
N LEU A 112 -2.35 3.28 16.75
CA LEU A 112 -3.33 2.60 17.60
C LEU A 112 -4.23 3.59 18.36
N GLN A 113 -3.67 4.68 18.90
CA GLN A 113 -4.42 5.77 19.55
C GLN A 113 -5.36 6.50 18.59
N ARG A 114 -4.96 6.65 17.33
CA ARG A 114 -5.81 7.23 16.28
C ARG A 114 -6.92 6.28 15.84
N ARG A 115 -6.89 5.03 16.31
CA ARG A 115 -7.90 4.00 16.05
C ARG A 115 -8.22 3.89 14.56
N ALA A 116 -7.21 3.71 13.71
CA ALA A 116 -7.48 3.41 12.31
C ALA A 116 -8.35 2.14 12.21
N ASP A 117 -9.35 2.13 11.33
CA ASP A 117 -10.18 0.94 11.10
C ASP A 117 -9.42 -0.09 10.26
N LEU A 118 -8.58 0.37 9.34
CA LEU A 118 -7.65 -0.43 8.56
C LEU A 118 -6.23 0.15 8.65
N ILE A 119 -5.25 -0.67 9.03
CA ILE A 119 -3.84 -0.33 9.05
C ILE A 119 -3.15 -1.04 7.88
N CYS A 120 -2.84 -0.27 6.83
CA CYS A 120 -2.29 -0.78 5.58
C CYS A 120 -0.85 -0.31 5.29
N HIS A 121 -0.29 0.60 6.09
CA HIS A 121 1.08 1.10 5.91
C HIS A 121 2.17 0.06 6.22
N ILE A 122 1.88 -0.88 7.12
CA ILE A 122 2.66 -2.11 7.36
C ILE A 122 2.08 -3.32 6.62
N GLY A 123 1.12 -3.09 5.73
CA GLY A 123 0.42 -4.13 5.00
C GLY A 123 1.26 -4.79 3.91
N GLN A 124 0.76 -5.91 3.40
CA GLN A 124 1.40 -6.66 2.31
C GLN A 124 0.71 -6.39 0.98
N HIS A 125 1.48 -6.33 -0.11
CA HIS A 125 0.96 -6.25 -1.47
C HIS A 125 1.63 -7.33 -2.32
N GLN A 126 0.95 -8.47 -2.47
CA GLN A 126 1.56 -9.73 -2.93
C GLN A 126 0.53 -10.62 -3.66
N ASP A 127 0.99 -11.67 -4.33
CA ASP A 127 0.11 -12.47 -5.21
C ASP A 127 -0.74 -13.51 -4.48
N GLU A 128 -0.40 -13.81 -3.23
CA GLU A 128 -1.13 -14.74 -2.36
C GLU A 128 -1.62 -14.03 -1.08
N PRO A 129 -2.73 -14.43 -0.45
CA PRO A 129 -3.14 -13.84 0.82
C PRO A 129 -2.04 -13.97 1.87
N TYR A 130 -1.74 -12.88 2.58
CA TYR A 130 -0.77 -12.90 3.67
C TYR A 130 -1.28 -13.81 4.80
N ARG A 131 -0.41 -14.68 5.29
CA ARG A 131 -0.67 -15.58 6.41
C ARG A 131 0.36 -15.29 7.49
N PRO A 132 -0.03 -14.59 8.57
CA PRO A 132 0.87 -14.30 9.68
C PRO A 132 1.28 -15.60 10.40
N ALA A 133 2.42 -15.56 11.08
CA ALA A 133 2.73 -16.59 12.07
C ALA A 133 1.76 -16.48 13.26
N ALA A 134 1.57 -17.58 14.00
CA ALA A 134 0.57 -17.65 15.07
C ALA A 134 0.83 -16.63 16.20
N ASP A 135 2.10 -16.38 16.52
CA ASP A 135 2.54 -15.40 17.51
C ASP A 135 2.27 -13.96 17.03
N GLU A 136 2.53 -13.66 15.76
CA GLU A 136 2.19 -12.38 15.16
C GLU A 136 0.68 -12.12 15.19
N GLU A 137 -0.13 -13.10 14.73
CA GLU A 137 -1.59 -12.99 14.74
C GLU A 137 -2.13 -12.79 16.15
N GLN A 138 -1.65 -13.57 17.13
CA GLN A 138 -2.01 -13.40 18.53
C GLN A 138 -1.66 -11.99 19.03
N SER A 139 -0.49 -11.49 18.67
CA SER A 139 -0.02 -10.17 19.09
C SER A 139 -0.89 -9.03 18.53
N TRP A 140 -1.39 -9.15 17.30
CA TRP A 140 -2.29 -8.16 16.71
C TRP A 140 -3.69 -8.25 17.29
N ARG A 141 -4.19 -9.47 17.51
CA ARG A 141 -5.50 -9.68 18.15
C ARG A 141 -5.53 -9.11 19.56
N ALA A 142 -4.46 -9.26 20.32
CA ALA A 142 -4.31 -8.63 21.64
C ALA A 142 -4.36 -7.10 21.58
N ARG A 143 -4.01 -6.49 20.43
CA ARG A 143 -4.11 -5.05 20.17
C ARG A 143 -5.45 -4.64 19.53
N GLY A 144 -6.37 -5.58 19.35
CA GLY A 144 -7.67 -5.31 18.74
C GLY A 144 -7.67 -5.34 17.21
N TYR A 145 -6.70 -5.97 16.56
CA TYR A 145 -6.60 -6.06 15.11
C TYR A 145 -6.38 -7.50 14.62
N HIS A 146 -6.70 -7.78 13.37
CA HIS A 146 -6.34 -9.04 12.71
C HIS A 146 -6.06 -8.82 11.24
N TRP A 147 -5.27 -9.71 10.62
CA TRP A 147 -4.96 -9.59 9.20
C TRP A 147 -6.18 -9.89 8.33
N ILE A 148 -6.36 -9.07 7.29
CA ILE A 148 -7.30 -9.32 6.19
C ILE A 148 -6.60 -9.02 4.86
N CYS A 149 -7.03 -9.68 3.78
CA CYS A 149 -6.54 -9.42 2.44
C CYS A 149 -7.68 -9.00 1.51
N LEU A 150 -7.54 -7.82 0.92
CA LEU A 150 -8.42 -7.32 -0.12
C LEU A 150 -8.04 -7.96 -1.44
N ASP A 151 -9.04 -8.35 -2.23
CA ASP A 151 -8.88 -8.77 -3.62
C ASP A 151 -9.75 -7.87 -4.52
N PRO A 152 -9.24 -6.69 -4.90
CA PRO A 152 -9.88 -5.84 -5.89
C PRO A 152 -9.81 -6.56 -7.25
N SER A 153 -10.81 -7.36 -7.56
CA SER A 153 -10.98 -8.04 -8.85
C SER A 153 -11.06 -7.01 -9.98
N GLY A 154 -9.89 -6.66 -10.54
CA GLY A 154 -9.77 -5.52 -11.45
C GLY A 154 -8.37 -5.30 -12.00
N GLY A 155 -7.52 -6.33 -12.04
CA GLY A 155 -6.18 -6.23 -12.61
C GLY A 155 -5.10 -5.72 -11.65
N LEU A 156 -5.37 -5.67 -10.34
CA LEU A 156 -4.33 -5.42 -9.34
C LEU A 156 -3.24 -6.49 -9.45
N ARG A 157 -1.99 -6.04 -9.51
CA ARG A 157 -0.80 -6.88 -9.62
C ARG A 157 0.30 -6.29 -8.72
N PRO A 158 0.73 -6.96 -7.64
CA PRO A 158 0.26 -8.26 -7.16
C PRO A 158 -1.21 -8.28 -6.71
N ARG A 159 -1.86 -9.45 -6.70
CA ARG A 159 -3.33 -9.53 -6.57
C ARG A 159 -3.91 -9.02 -5.24
N PHE A 160 -3.27 -9.32 -4.12
CA PHE A 160 -3.83 -9.07 -2.78
C PHE A 160 -3.21 -7.85 -2.12
N TYR A 161 -4.06 -7.02 -1.53
CA TYR A 161 -3.64 -5.93 -0.66
C TYR A 161 -4.10 -6.20 0.76
N CYS A 162 -3.18 -6.56 1.64
CA CYS A 162 -3.48 -7.00 2.99
C CYS A 162 -3.23 -5.89 4.01
N CYS A 163 -4.16 -5.75 4.94
CA CYS A 163 -4.15 -4.76 6.02
C CYS A 163 -4.53 -5.43 7.33
N LEU A 164 -4.23 -4.79 8.44
CA LEU A 164 -4.80 -5.13 9.73
C LEU A 164 -6.14 -4.43 9.89
N LYS A 165 -7.20 -5.17 10.17
CA LYS A 165 -8.55 -4.66 10.42
C LYS A 165 -8.83 -4.61 11.91
N ARG A 166 -9.45 -3.52 12.37
CA ARG A 166 -9.89 -3.37 13.76
C ARG A 166 -11.05 -4.33 14.07
N LEU A 167 -10.93 -5.11 15.15
CA LEU A 167 -11.86 -6.18 15.51
C LEU A 167 -13.23 -5.65 15.96
N ASP A 168 -13.27 -4.52 16.64
CA ASP A 168 -14.51 -3.91 17.16
C ASP A 168 -15.26 -3.05 16.13
N ARG A 169 -14.75 -2.96 14.88
CA ARG A 169 -15.39 -2.21 13.80
C ARG A 169 -15.97 -3.15 12.75
N ALA A 170 -17.29 -3.19 12.69
CA ALA A 170 -18.00 -3.73 11.55
C ALA A 170 -17.83 -2.79 10.34
N LEU A 171 -17.26 -3.28 9.25
CA LEU A 171 -17.05 -2.53 8.00
C LEU A 171 -18.01 -2.95 6.88
N GLY A 172 -19.14 -3.58 7.22
CA GLY A 172 -20.15 -4.06 6.24
C GLY A 172 -19.77 -5.40 5.60
N PRO A 173 -20.47 -5.80 4.51
CA PRO A 173 -20.20 -7.06 3.80
C PRO A 173 -18.85 -6.98 3.09
N PHE A 174 -17.81 -7.34 3.81
CA PHE A 174 -16.51 -7.67 3.24
C PHE A 174 -16.62 -8.99 2.47
N PRO A 175 -15.87 -9.20 1.36
CA PRO A 175 -15.64 -10.55 0.87
C PRO A 175 -15.14 -11.41 2.04
N ALA A 176 -15.51 -12.69 2.07
CA ALA A 176 -15.09 -13.63 3.11
C ALA A 176 -13.62 -13.35 3.49
N GLU A 177 -13.37 -13.14 4.79
CA GLU A 177 -12.05 -12.81 5.32
C GLU A 177 -11.07 -13.94 4.94
N LEU A 178 -10.35 -13.77 3.83
CA LEU A 178 -9.40 -14.76 3.35
C LEU A 178 -8.15 -14.68 4.24
N GLY A 179 -7.89 -15.76 4.99
CA GLY A 179 -6.69 -15.89 5.81
C GLY A 179 -6.86 -15.72 7.32
N SER A 180 -8.05 -16.04 7.87
CA SER A 180 -8.17 -16.33 9.31
C SER A 180 -7.77 -17.76 9.65
#